data_AF-A0A846PD45-F1
#
_entry.id   AF-A0A846PD45-F1
#
_cell.length_a   1.000
_cell.length_b   1.000
_cell.length_c   1.000
_cell.angle_alpha   90.00
_cell.angle_beta   90.00
_cell.angle_gamma   90.00
#
_symmetry.space_group_name_H-M   'P 1'
#
loop_
_entity.id
_entity.type
_entity.pdbx_description
1 polymer ?
#
loop_
_entity_poly.entity_id
_entity_poly.type
_entity_poly.pdbx_seq_one_letter_code
_entity_poly.pdbx_strand_id
1 'polypeptide(L)'
;MRNLFKFVLKSRGKANLLKRTGQVVARFGASPGRMNKRFDRFMDLLDRHSCRPTFPITALPMSRHPELARMLLSRGAELAVHGYTHVDLTALDKEGQSENIGKAIRLFRHLGVPFAGFRAPYLHWNEDTMSLVESYQFRYSSNLTVLWDVVDLKSLEPSQVTGWEKSREFYRPLEAESAFVIPFRKRGFVEIPVSLPDDETLVDRMYLKDPEHLSVAWEAILERTYDREEIFTLQLHPERVDYFAEPLANLLSSCRAKKQGVWIATLEEIAVWWAAKAQNSAEFVRENGAYRVALKACKGTTVYHRMGGVERALEPGVIKIESPLRPCVGMSPGSNRGAIGLLRDRGYIIEVGEPPEDYAVHVGKIDSSDPSEMRQLVRRLDSFEGPLLRYGTWPYGKRSALSVTGDIDAMTIWDFLHRLRGA
;
A
#
# COMPACT_ATOMS: atom_id res chain seq x y z
N MET A 1 -32.31 3.29 -7.80
CA MET A 1 -32.29 4.52 -8.64
C MET A 1 -32.04 5.84 -7.90
N ARG A 2 -32.67 6.12 -6.74
CA ARG A 2 -32.58 7.43 -6.04
C ARG A 2 -31.23 7.78 -5.40
N ASN A 3 -30.43 6.80 -4.96
CA ASN A 3 -29.16 7.07 -4.25
C ASN A 3 -27.96 7.35 -5.18
N LEU A 4 -27.89 6.70 -6.35
CA LEU A 4 -26.79 6.86 -7.30
C LEU A 4 -26.89 8.16 -8.12
N PHE A 5 -28.09 8.55 -8.56
CA PHE A 5 -28.29 9.84 -9.22
C PHE A 5 -27.88 10.99 -8.29
N LYS A 6 -28.14 10.86 -6.98
CA LYS A 6 -27.61 11.79 -5.98
C LYS A 6 -26.08 11.72 -5.85
N PHE A 7 -25.46 10.55 -5.79
CA PHE A 7 -23.98 10.44 -5.70
C PHE A 7 -23.26 11.00 -6.94
N VAL A 8 -23.76 10.70 -8.15
CA VAL A 8 -23.19 11.16 -9.43
C VAL A 8 -23.49 12.64 -9.69
N LEU A 9 -24.70 13.16 -9.38
CA LEU A 9 -24.97 14.60 -9.50
C LEU A 9 -24.24 15.42 -8.43
N LYS A 10 -24.22 14.95 -7.18
CA LYS A 10 -23.69 15.72 -6.03
C LYS A 10 -22.16 15.82 -6.08
N SER A 11 -21.49 14.88 -6.74
CA SER A 11 -20.04 14.96 -6.92
C SER A 11 -19.61 15.81 -8.13
N ARG A 12 -20.34 15.82 -9.28
CA ARG A 12 -19.67 16.19 -10.57
C ARG A 12 -20.43 16.94 -11.68
N GLY A 13 -21.68 17.39 -11.49
CA GLY A 13 -22.35 18.35 -12.41
C GLY A 13 -22.76 17.83 -13.81
N LYS A 14 -23.72 18.51 -14.49
CA LYS A 14 -24.44 18.01 -15.69
C LYS A 14 -23.62 18.02 -17.00
N ALA A 15 -22.80 19.04 -17.27
CA ALA A 15 -21.99 19.11 -18.49
C ALA A 15 -20.89 18.03 -18.55
N ASN A 16 -20.41 17.58 -17.38
CA ASN A 16 -19.43 16.50 -17.27
C ASN A 16 -20.03 15.11 -17.56
N LEU A 17 -21.36 14.95 -17.50
CA LEU A 17 -22.02 13.66 -17.71
C LEU A 17 -21.93 13.20 -19.18
N LEU A 18 -22.20 14.09 -20.13
CA LEU A 18 -22.13 13.80 -21.59
C LEU A 18 -20.69 13.50 -22.05
N LYS A 19 -19.72 14.31 -21.62
CA LYS A 19 -18.29 14.10 -21.90
C LYS A 19 -17.81 12.75 -21.31
N ARG A 20 -18.32 12.37 -20.13
CA ARG A 20 -18.03 11.06 -19.52
C ARG A 20 -18.69 9.89 -20.24
N THR A 21 -19.94 10.01 -20.69
CA THR A 21 -20.58 8.94 -21.47
C THR A 21 -19.75 8.62 -22.72
N GLY A 22 -19.23 9.63 -23.41
CA GLY A 22 -18.29 9.44 -24.53
C GLY A 22 -16.97 8.77 -24.11
N GLN A 23 -16.39 9.17 -22.98
CA GLN A 23 -15.14 8.56 -22.46
C GLN A 23 -15.33 7.10 -22.00
N VAL A 24 -16.45 6.77 -21.37
CA VAL A 24 -16.77 5.40 -20.94
C VAL A 24 -16.95 4.49 -22.15
N VAL A 25 -17.64 4.95 -23.21
CA VAL A 25 -17.77 4.21 -24.48
C VAL A 25 -16.43 4.09 -25.21
N ALA A 26 -15.56 5.11 -25.13
CA ALA A 26 -14.21 5.03 -25.68
C ALA A 26 -13.32 4.04 -24.90
N ARG A 27 -13.54 3.88 -23.59
CA ARG A 27 -12.81 2.92 -22.76
C ARG A 27 -13.33 1.50 -22.95
N PHE A 28 -14.63 1.27 -22.88
CA PHE A 28 -15.17 -0.09 -22.93
C PHE A 28 -15.86 -0.37 -24.26
N GLY A 29 -15.49 -1.49 -24.88
CA GLY A 29 -16.21 -2.03 -26.03
C GLY A 29 -17.49 -2.77 -25.64
N ALA A 30 -18.30 -3.11 -26.65
CA ALA A 30 -19.42 -4.04 -26.47
C ALA A 30 -18.93 -5.47 -26.14
N SER A 31 -17.72 -5.82 -26.59
CA SER A 31 -17.01 -7.07 -26.29
C SER A 31 -15.74 -6.79 -25.46
N PRO A 32 -15.16 -7.80 -24.77
CA PRO A 32 -13.98 -7.61 -23.92
C PRO A 32 -12.68 -7.36 -24.71
N GLY A 33 -12.68 -7.52 -26.04
CA GLY A 33 -11.45 -7.50 -26.85
C GLY A 33 -10.61 -6.21 -26.73
N ARG A 34 -11.24 -5.05 -26.48
CA ARG A 34 -10.50 -3.81 -26.23
C ARG A 34 -9.76 -3.85 -24.88
N MET A 35 -10.40 -4.37 -23.85
CA MET A 35 -9.78 -4.52 -22.53
C MET A 35 -8.69 -5.59 -22.56
N ASN A 36 -8.92 -6.73 -23.24
CA ASN A 36 -7.90 -7.77 -23.39
C ASN A 36 -6.59 -7.21 -23.97
N LYS A 37 -6.66 -6.43 -25.07
CA LYS A 37 -5.47 -5.77 -25.64
C LYS A 37 -4.76 -4.82 -24.66
N ARG A 38 -5.51 -4.14 -23.80
CA ARG A 38 -4.94 -3.26 -22.78
C ARG A 38 -4.28 -4.04 -21.65
N PHE A 39 -4.89 -5.15 -21.21
CA PHE A 39 -4.26 -6.08 -20.27
C PHE A 39 -2.99 -6.68 -20.86
N ASP A 40 -3.00 -7.11 -22.12
CA ASP A 40 -1.80 -7.63 -22.79
C ASP A 40 -0.69 -6.58 -22.78
N ARG A 41 -0.97 -5.34 -23.20
CA ARG A 41 -0.01 -4.23 -23.16
C ARG A 41 0.51 -3.96 -21.75
N PHE A 42 -0.38 -3.97 -20.75
CA PHE A 42 -0.01 -3.69 -19.36
C PHE A 42 0.87 -4.81 -18.81
N MET A 43 0.48 -6.06 -18.98
CA MET A 43 1.24 -7.21 -18.50
C MET A 43 2.57 -7.37 -19.26
N ASP A 44 2.62 -7.08 -20.57
CA ASP A 44 3.86 -7.10 -21.35
C ASP A 44 4.86 -6.05 -20.84
N LEU A 45 4.37 -4.89 -20.43
CA LEU A 45 5.19 -3.88 -19.77
C LEU A 45 5.73 -4.41 -18.44
N LEU A 46 4.87 -4.94 -17.59
CA LEU A 46 5.26 -5.41 -16.26
C LEU A 46 6.26 -6.57 -16.32
N ASP A 47 6.07 -7.51 -17.25
CA ASP A 47 6.96 -8.66 -17.46
C ASP A 47 8.37 -8.21 -17.87
N ARG A 48 8.48 -7.21 -18.77
CA ARG A 48 9.79 -6.63 -19.16
C ARG A 48 10.57 -6.07 -17.97
N HIS A 49 9.88 -5.63 -16.92
CA HIS A 49 10.49 -5.09 -15.70
C HIS A 49 10.51 -6.08 -14.52
N SER A 50 10.11 -7.33 -14.75
CA SER A 50 9.96 -8.36 -13.71
C SER A 50 9.13 -7.86 -12.53
N CYS A 51 8.03 -7.18 -12.84
CA CYS A 51 7.05 -6.69 -11.87
C CYS A 51 5.81 -7.60 -11.92
N ARG A 52 5.41 -8.16 -10.78
CA ARG A 52 4.14 -8.87 -10.67
C ARG A 52 3.13 -7.95 -10.00
N PRO A 53 1.99 -7.64 -10.65
CA PRO A 53 1.01 -6.74 -10.09
C PRO A 53 0.01 -7.46 -9.18
N THR A 54 -0.73 -6.68 -8.41
CA THR A 54 -1.98 -7.14 -7.77
C THR A 54 -3.17 -6.49 -8.46
N PHE A 55 -4.15 -7.29 -8.91
CA PHE A 55 -5.41 -6.81 -9.46
C PHE A 55 -6.58 -7.07 -8.51
N PRO A 56 -7.05 -6.07 -7.76
CA PRO A 56 -8.36 -6.13 -7.16
C PRO A 56 -9.43 -6.20 -8.25
N ILE A 57 -10.19 -7.30 -8.30
CA ILE A 57 -11.17 -7.55 -9.34
C ILE A 57 -12.56 -7.78 -8.75
N THR A 58 -13.55 -7.13 -9.36
CA THR A 58 -14.96 -7.36 -9.01
C THR A 58 -15.40 -8.74 -9.49
N ALA A 59 -16.06 -9.50 -8.62
CA ALA A 59 -16.33 -10.91 -8.89
C ALA A 59 -17.30 -11.14 -10.06
N LEU A 60 -18.27 -10.25 -10.29
CA LEU A 60 -19.23 -10.40 -11.37
C LEU A 60 -18.57 -10.32 -12.76
N PRO A 61 -17.82 -9.25 -13.13
CA PRO A 61 -17.04 -9.24 -14.37
C PRO A 61 -16.08 -10.43 -14.49
N MET A 62 -15.39 -10.80 -13.40
CA MET A 62 -14.51 -11.97 -13.39
C MET A 62 -15.25 -13.25 -13.78
N SER A 63 -16.46 -13.48 -13.26
CA SER A 63 -17.25 -14.67 -13.57
C SER A 63 -17.78 -14.73 -15.01
N ARG A 64 -17.96 -13.56 -15.64
CA ARG A 64 -18.36 -13.46 -17.05
C ARG A 64 -17.20 -13.67 -18.00
N HIS A 65 -15.98 -13.38 -17.56
CA HIS A 65 -14.75 -13.45 -18.33
C HIS A 65 -13.66 -14.23 -17.57
N PRO A 66 -13.89 -15.50 -17.17
CA PRO A 66 -12.96 -16.26 -16.32
C PRO A 66 -11.61 -16.54 -17.00
N GLU A 67 -11.55 -16.49 -18.32
CA GLU A 67 -10.32 -16.55 -19.11
C GLU A 67 -9.34 -15.40 -18.78
N LEU A 68 -9.85 -14.21 -18.44
CA LEU A 68 -9.01 -13.10 -17.99
C LEU A 68 -8.30 -13.47 -16.69
N ALA A 69 -9.04 -13.97 -15.69
CA ALA A 69 -8.45 -14.35 -14.41
C ALA A 69 -7.37 -15.43 -14.60
N ARG A 70 -7.64 -16.44 -15.45
CA ARG A 70 -6.64 -17.47 -15.79
C ARG A 70 -5.40 -16.89 -16.45
N MET A 71 -5.57 -15.96 -17.40
CA MET A 71 -4.45 -15.30 -18.07
C MET A 71 -3.58 -14.52 -17.06
N LEU A 72 -4.21 -13.68 -16.23
CA LEU A 72 -3.51 -12.87 -15.24
C LEU A 72 -2.73 -13.74 -14.24
N LEU A 73 -3.37 -14.78 -13.69
CA LEU A 73 -2.74 -15.74 -12.78
C LEU A 73 -1.58 -16.49 -13.46
N SER A 74 -1.72 -16.89 -14.73
CA SER A 74 -0.67 -17.60 -15.48
C SER A 74 0.58 -16.76 -15.71
N ARG A 75 0.43 -15.43 -15.69
CA ARG A 75 1.55 -14.46 -15.76
C ARG A 75 2.02 -14.03 -14.37
N GLY A 76 1.58 -14.72 -13.32
CA GLY A 76 2.01 -14.51 -11.94
C GLY A 76 1.41 -13.29 -11.26
N ALA A 77 0.36 -12.67 -11.81
CA ALA A 77 -0.36 -11.61 -11.12
C ALA A 77 -1.14 -12.16 -9.91
N GLU A 78 -1.23 -11.37 -8.86
CA GLU A 78 -2.12 -11.63 -7.74
C GLU A 78 -3.53 -11.12 -8.06
N LEU A 79 -4.57 -11.86 -7.67
CA LEU A 79 -5.96 -11.36 -7.70
C LEU A 79 -6.48 -11.14 -6.28
N ALA A 80 -7.12 -9.99 -6.06
CA ALA A 80 -7.71 -9.61 -4.78
C ALA A 80 -9.22 -9.36 -4.92
N VAL A 81 -9.98 -9.53 -3.83
CA VAL A 81 -11.43 -9.32 -3.85
C VAL A 81 -11.73 -7.83 -3.88
N HIS A 82 -12.50 -7.38 -4.88
CA HIS A 82 -12.95 -6.00 -5.02
C HIS A 82 -14.48 -5.84 -4.91
N GLY A 83 -15.11 -6.70 -4.11
CA GLY A 83 -16.57 -6.81 -4.01
C GLY A 83 -17.20 -7.61 -5.16
N TYR A 84 -18.51 -7.84 -5.08
CA TYR A 84 -19.23 -8.59 -6.11
C TYR A 84 -19.47 -7.74 -7.35
N THR A 85 -19.90 -6.49 -7.12
CA THR A 85 -20.05 -5.44 -8.13
C THR A 85 -19.38 -4.17 -7.62
N HIS A 86 -18.97 -3.28 -8.53
CA HIS A 86 -18.31 -2.02 -8.16
C HIS A 86 -19.29 -0.98 -7.59
N VAL A 87 -19.73 -1.17 -6.35
CA VAL A 87 -20.65 -0.28 -5.61
C VAL A 87 -19.95 0.29 -4.40
N ASP A 88 -20.32 1.52 -4.00
CA ASP A 88 -19.82 2.13 -2.77
C ASP A 88 -20.38 1.37 -1.55
N LEU A 89 -19.54 0.60 -0.88
CA LEU A 89 -19.93 -0.21 0.28
C LEU A 89 -20.37 0.65 1.47
N THR A 90 -19.87 1.88 1.58
CA THR A 90 -20.25 2.79 2.67
C THR A 90 -21.68 3.32 2.55
N ALA A 91 -22.29 3.15 1.37
CA ALA A 91 -23.69 3.44 1.13
C ALA A 91 -24.64 2.29 1.49
N LEU A 92 -24.09 1.14 1.92
CA LEU A 92 -24.83 -0.04 2.37
C LEU A 92 -24.71 -0.18 3.90
N ASP A 93 -25.71 -0.79 4.52
CA ASP A 93 -25.60 -1.28 5.89
C ASP A 93 -24.66 -2.49 5.96
N LYS A 94 -24.32 -2.92 7.18
CA LYS A 94 -23.36 -4.00 7.41
C LYS A 94 -23.80 -5.31 6.74
N GLU A 95 -25.10 -5.62 6.80
CA GLU A 95 -25.70 -6.79 6.16
C GLU A 95 -25.53 -6.74 4.64
N GLY A 96 -25.84 -5.60 4.00
CA GLY A 96 -25.65 -5.41 2.56
C GLY A 96 -24.18 -5.47 2.13
N GLN A 97 -23.27 -4.91 2.94
CA GLN A 97 -21.83 -5.07 2.70
C GLN A 97 -21.40 -6.55 2.82
N SER A 98 -21.90 -7.25 3.85
CA SER A 98 -21.61 -8.67 4.07
C SER A 98 -22.12 -9.54 2.92
N GLU A 99 -23.33 -9.27 2.42
CA GLU A 99 -23.89 -9.97 1.27
C GLU A 99 -23.05 -9.74 0.02
N ASN A 100 -22.63 -8.50 -0.24
CA ASN A 100 -21.81 -8.14 -1.39
C ASN A 100 -20.43 -8.84 -1.36
N ILE A 101 -19.70 -8.71 -0.25
CA ILE A 101 -18.38 -9.32 -0.08
C ILE A 101 -18.50 -10.85 -0.05
N GLY A 102 -19.50 -11.40 0.64
CA GLY A 102 -19.73 -12.83 0.73
C GLY A 102 -20.09 -13.47 -0.62
N LYS A 103 -20.89 -12.78 -1.46
CA LYS A 103 -21.16 -13.19 -2.85
C LYS A 103 -19.87 -13.23 -3.66
N ALA A 104 -19.01 -12.21 -3.52
CA ALA A 104 -17.72 -12.17 -4.20
C ALA A 104 -16.84 -13.37 -3.81
N ILE A 105 -16.66 -13.61 -2.51
CA ILE A 105 -15.86 -14.72 -1.98
C ILE A 105 -16.37 -16.07 -2.50
N ARG A 106 -17.69 -16.30 -2.48
CA ARG A 106 -18.27 -17.55 -3.00
C ARG A 106 -17.93 -17.76 -4.47
N LEU A 107 -17.94 -16.69 -5.27
CA LEU A 107 -17.66 -16.77 -6.70
C LEU A 107 -16.17 -16.99 -6.99
N PHE A 108 -15.27 -16.32 -6.27
CA PHE A 108 -13.83 -16.61 -6.30
C PHE A 108 -13.55 -18.09 -5.99
N ARG A 109 -14.14 -18.62 -4.91
CA ARG A 109 -14.00 -20.03 -4.53
C ARG A 109 -14.58 -20.98 -5.58
N HIS A 110 -15.77 -20.68 -6.10
CA HIS A 110 -16.43 -21.49 -7.13
C HIS A 110 -15.60 -21.58 -8.42
N LEU A 111 -14.95 -20.49 -8.81
CA LEU A 111 -14.09 -20.43 -9.99
C LEU A 111 -12.67 -20.96 -9.75
N GLY A 112 -12.33 -21.35 -8.51
CA GLY A 112 -10.99 -21.79 -8.14
C GLY A 112 -9.93 -20.69 -8.23
N VAL A 113 -10.34 -19.42 -8.09
CA VAL A 113 -9.44 -18.27 -8.14
C VAL A 113 -8.88 -18.01 -6.73
N PRO A 114 -7.55 -18.09 -6.52
CA PRO A 114 -6.96 -17.77 -5.24
C PRO A 114 -7.09 -16.28 -4.94
N PHE A 115 -7.26 -15.94 -3.66
CA PHE A 115 -7.27 -14.56 -3.19
C PHE A 115 -6.77 -14.52 -1.75
N ALA A 116 -6.03 -13.46 -1.41
CA ALA A 116 -5.51 -13.23 -0.07
C ALA A 116 -5.98 -11.93 0.56
N GLY A 117 -6.32 -10.91 -0.25
CA GLY A 117 -6.73 -9.62 0.27
C GLY A 117 -7.96 -9.01 -0.38
N PHE A 118 -8.26 -7.82 0.13
CA PHE A 118 -9.47 -7.07 -0.19
C PHE A 118 -9.17 -5.60 -0.47
N ARG A 119 -9.79 -5.04 -1.50
CA ARG A 119 -9.88 -3.59 -1.73
C ARG A 119 -11.33 -3.20 -1.88
N ALA A 120 -11.79 -2.17 -1.19
CA ALA A 120 -13.12 -1.64 -1.34
C ALA A 120 -13.23 -0.83 -2.64
N PRO A 121 -14.33 -0.99 -3.41
CA PRO A 121 -14.64 -0.11 -4.52
C PRO A 121 -14.50 1.36 -4.14
N TYR A 122 -13.91 2.16 -5.05
CA TYR A 122 -13.64 3.58 -4.85
C TYR A 122 -12.66 3.90 -3.69
N LEU A 123 -12.03 2.90 -3.07
CA LEU A 123 -11.29 3.04 -1.81
C LEU A 123 -12.16 3.60 -0.66
N HIS A 124 -13.49 3.46 -0.78
CA HIS A 124 -14.42 3.91 0.25
C HIS A 124 -14.71 2.76 1.21
N TRP A 125 -14.41 2.97 2.49
CA TRP A 125 -14.59 1.97 3.53
C TRP A 125 -15.05 2.63 4.84
N ASN A 126 -15.64 1.82 5.72
CA ASN A 126 -15.96 2.21 7.09
C ASN A 126 -15.63 1.06 8.06
N GLU A 127 -15.89 1.24 9.35
CA GLU A 127 -15.56 0.23 10.37
C GLU A 127 -16.37 -1.08 10.19
N ASP A 128 -17.55 -1.04 9.58
CA ASP A 128 -18.29 -2.25 9.20
C ASP A 128 -17.57 -3.01 8.08
N THR A 129 -17.07 -2.30 7.06
CA THR A 129 -16.23 -2.89 6.00
C THR A 129 -15.03 -3.59 6.62
N MET A 130 -14.29 -2.91 7.50
CA MET A 130 -13.08 -3.46 8.12
C MET A 130 -13.39 -4.62 9.09
N SER A 131 -14.54 -4.60 9.78
CA SER A 131 -15.02 -5.73 10.58
C SER A 131 -15.32 -6.95 9.71
N LEU A 132 -15.84 -6.76 8.50
CA LEU A 132 -16.07 -7.85 7.56
C LEU A 132 -14.77 -8.38 6.96
N VAL A 133 -13.80 -7.52 6.68
CA VAL A 133 -12.45 -7.94 6.22
C VAL A 133 -11.83 -8.91 7.24
N GLU A 134 -11.88 -8.57 8.52
CA GLU A 134 -11.45 -9.45 9.62
C GLU A 134 -12.29 -10.74 9.70
N SER A 135 -13.63 -10.62 9.65
CA SER A 135 -14.54 -11.78 9.79
C SER A 135 -14.39 -12.80 8.66
N TYR A 136 -14.07 -12.33 7.45
CA TYR A 136 -13.77 -13.19 6.30
C TYR A 136 -12.31 -13.65 6.24
N GLN A 137 -11.49 -13.27 7.23
CA GLN A 137 -10.10 -13.70 7.40
C GLN A 137 -9.21 -13.37 6.19
N PHE A 138 -9.41 -12.20 5.58
CA PHE A 138 -8.45 -11.71 4.60
C PHE A 138 -7.09 -11.50 5.27
N ARG A 139 -6.01 -11.82 4.57
CA ARG A 139 -4.64 -11.60 5.04
C ARG A 139 -4.32 -10.11 5.10
N TYR A 140 -4.84 -9.34 4.16
CA TYR A 140 -4.62 -7.92 4.08
C TYR A 140 -5.81 -7.17 3.48
N SER A 141 -5.84 -5.86 3.71
CA SER A 141 -6.60 -4.91 2.89
C SER A 141 -5.73 -3.74 2.45
N SER A 142 -6.18 -3.03 1.42
CA SER A 142 -5.45 -1.88 0.86
C SER A 142 -6.44 -0.80 0.45
N ASN A 143 -6.89 -0.02 1.44
CA ASN A 143 -7.96 0.96 1.30
C ASN A 143 -7.60 2.35 1.81
N LEU A 144 -6.74 2.44 2.83
CA LEU A 144 -6.31 3.72 3.40
C LEU A 144 -5.51 4.51 2.36
N THR A 145 -6.03 5.66 1.97
CA THR A 145 -5.37 6.55 1.00
C THR A 145 -4.45 7.53 1.70
N VAL A 146 -3.30 7.77 1.10
CA VAL A 146 -2.31 8.75 1.55
C VAL A 146 -1.92 9.64 0.38
N LEU A 147 -2.01 10.96 0.56
CA LEU A 147 -1.68 11.96 -0.44
C LEU A 147 -0.26 12.46 -0.26
N TRP A 148 0.53 12.34 -1.33
CA TRP A 148 1.84 12.94 -1.42
C TRP A 148 1.73 14.31 -2.07
N ASP A 149 2.29 15.33 -1.42
CA ASP A 149 2.31 16.70 -1.93
C ASP A 149 3.39 16.87 -2.99
N VAL A 150 3.16 16.31 -4.18
CA VAL A 150 4.11 16.23 -5.31
C VAL A 150 3.65 16.96 -6.57
N VAL A 151 2.49 17.61 -6.52
CA VAL A 151 1.91 18.34 -7.64
C VAL A 151 2.07 19.83 -7.42
N ASP A 152 2.78 20.52 -8.31
CA ASP A 152 2.88 21.99 -8.24
C ASP A 152 1.59 22.65 -8.77
N LEU A 153 0.62 22.84 -7.88
CA LEU A 153 -0.66 23.44 -8.21
C LEU A 153 -0.56 24.87 -8.76
N LYS A 154 0.54 25.59 -8.51
CA LYS A 154 0.72 26.97 -8.99
C LYS A 154 0.98 27.02 -10.50
N SER A 155 1.49 25.93 -11.06
CA SER A 155 1.77 25.78 -12.48
C SER A 155 0.56 25.34 -13.30
N LEU A 156 -0.57 25.04 -12.65
CA LEU A 156 -1.72 24.39 -13.28
C LEU A 156 -2.86 25.36 -13.59
N GLU A 157 -3.63 25.01 -14.62
CA GLU A 157 -4.85 25.73 -14.99
C GLU A 157 -5.93 25.59 -13.89
N PRO A 158 -6.82 26.59 -13.70
CA PRO A 158 -7.85 26.56 -12.66
C PRO A 158 -8.74 25.30 -12.68
N SER A 159 -9.01 24.77 -13.86
CA SER A 159 -9.81 23.54 -14.02
C SER A 159 -9.11 22.29 -13.48
N GLN A 160 -7.78 22.24 -13.55
CA GLN A 160 -6.95 21.14 -13.06
C GLN A 160 -6.82 21.23 -11.53
N VAL A 161 -6.67 22.45 -11.00
CA VAL A 161 -6.71 22.72 -9.54
C VAL A 161 -8.05 22.30 -8.94
N THR A 162 -9.17 22.66 -9.59
CA THR A 162 -10.50 22.16 -9.19
C THR A 162 -10.59 20.63 -9.24
N GLY A 163 -9.92 20.01 -10.22
CA GLY A 163 -9.80 18.56 -10.34
C GLY A 163 -9.08 17.93 -9.14
N TRP A 164 -7.98 18.54 -8.71
CA TRP A 164 -7.23 18.14 -7.52
C TRP A 164 -8.08 18.20 -6.25
N GLU A 165 -8.77 19.31 -6.00
CA GLU A 165 -9.65 19.49 -4.85
C GLU A 165 -10.75 18.42 -4.80
N LYS A 166 -11.38 18.14 -5.94
CA LYS A 166 -12.37 17.06 -6.08
C LYS A 166 -11.77 15.67 -5.89
N SER A 167 -10.48 15.48 -6.13
CA SER A 167 -9.80 14.23 -5.80
C SER A 167 -9.64 14.06 -4.30
N ARG A 168 -9.21 15.13 -3.63
CA ARG A 168 -9.07 15.14 -2.17
C ARG A 168 -10.40 14.93 -1.45
N GLU A 169 -11.48 15.57 -1.90
CA GLU A 169 -12.81 15.37 -1.33
C GLU A 169 -13.32 13.92 -1.52
N PHE A 170 -13.00 13.34 -2.68
CA PHE A 170 -13.41 11.98 -3.02
C PHE A 170 -12.69 10.94 -2.17
N TYR A 171 -11.35 10.94 -2.17
CA TYR A 171 -10.57 9.92 -1.48
C TYR A 171 -10.41 10.17 0.02
N ARG A 172 -10.58 11.43 0.48
CA ARG A 172 -10.33 11.87 1.87
C ARG A 172 -9.02 11.32 2.45
N PRO A 173 -7.89 11.52 1.75
CA PRO A 173 -6.64 10.89 2.12
C PRO A 173 -6.04 11.49 3.39
N LEU A 174 -5.21 10.71 4.08
CA LEU A 174 -4.26 11.26 5.03
C LEU A 174 -3.14 11.99 4.27
N GLU A 175 -2.58 13.04 4.86
CA GLU A 175 -1.41 13.69 4.28
C GLU A 175 -0.15 12.87 4.58
N ALA A 176 0.66 12.58 3.55
CA ALA A 176 1.87 11.77 3.68
C ALA A 176 2.88 12.37 4.67
N GLU A 177 2.91 13.69 4.82
CA GLU A 177 3.77 14.37 5.79
C GLU A 177 3.31 14.19 7.24
N SER A 178 2.05 13.83 7.45
CA SER A 178 1.44 13.60 8.77
C SER A 178 1.17 12.12 9.05
N ALA A 179 1.65 11.19 8.22
CA ALA A 179 1.47 9.75 8.42
C ALA A 179 2.71 8.92 8.05
N PHE A 180 2.98 7.83 8.77
CA PHE A 180 3.95 6.82 8.35
C PHE A 180 3.33 5.95 7.25
N VAL A 181 3.88 6.00 6.05
CA VAL A 181 3.37 5.24 4.90
C VAL A 181 4.03 3.87 4.87
N ILE A 182 3.67 3.03 5.83
CA ILE A 182 4.09 1.63 5.93
C ILE A 182 2.86 0.75 6.19
N PRO A 183 2.90 -0.55 5.85
CA PRO A 183 1.88 -1.47 6.29
C PRO A 183 1.78 -1.51 7.82
N PHE A 184 0.60 -1.79 8.35
CA PHE A 184 0.39 -1.92 9.79
C PHE A 184 -0.67 -2.98 10.08
N ARG A 185 -0.59 -3.59 11.26
CA ARG A 185 -1.59 -4.59 11.67
C ARG A 185 -2.81 -3.91 12.28
N LYS A 186 -4.00 -4.29 11.81
CA LYS A 186 -5.29 -3.91 12.40
C LYS A 186 -6.18 -5.14 12.37
N ARG A 187 -6.83 -5.48 13.49
CA ARG A 187 -7.94 -6.46 13.49
C ARG A 187 -7.58 -7.82 12.83
N GLY A 188 -6.38 -8.33 13.10
CA GLY A 188 -5.92 -9.63 12.58
C GLY A 188 -5.41 -9.65 11.13
N PHE A 189 -5.50 -8.55 10.38
CA PHE A 189 -4.97 -8.42 9.01
C PHE A 189 -3.95 -7.28 8.90
N VAL A 190 -3.27 -7.20 7.76
CA VAL A 190 -2.35 -6.09 7.43
C VAL A 190 -3.09 -5.06 6.56
N GLU A 191 -3.14 -3.81 6.99
CA GLU A 191 -3.57 -2.70 6.12
C GLU A 191 -2.36 -2.16 5.37
N ILE A 192 -2.45 -2.06 4.05
CA ILE A 192 -1.40 -1.55 3.16
C ILE A 192 -1.87 -0.23 2.52
N PRO A 193 -1.29 0.92 2.90
CA PRO A 193 -1.71 2.22 2.38
C PRO A 193 -1.58 2.35 0.86
N VAL A 194 -2.48 3.08 0.23
CA VAL A 194 -2.50 3.43 -1.20
C VAL A 194 -2.00 4.86 -1.39
N SER A 195 -1.02 5.05 -2.28
CA SER A 195 -0.43 6.37 -2.55
C SER A 195 -1.21 7.12 -3.62
N LEU A 196 -1.50 8.40 -3.35
CA LEU A 196 -2.05 9.37 -4.29
C LEU A 196 -1.02 10.48 -4.57
N PRO A 197 -1.04 11.11 -5.75
CA PRO A 197 -2.02 10.92 -6.82
C PRO A 197 -1.79 9.67 -7.70
N ASP A 198 -2.88 8.97 -7.97
CA ASP A 198 -2.99 7.85 -8.91
C ASP A 198 -3.37 8.32 -10.34
N ASP A 199 -3.55 7.38 -11.27
CA ASP A 199 -4.00 7.69 -12.63
C ASP A 199 -5.43 8.29 -12.69
N GLU A 200 -6.35 7.87 -11.82
CA GLU A 200 -7.70 8.46 -11.70
C GLU A 200 -7.59 9.94 -11.28
N THR A 201 -6.69 10.29 -10.36
CA THR A 201 -6.45 11.67 -9.95
C THR A 201 -5.88 12.49 -11.09
N LEU A 202 -4.76 12.06 -11.67
CA LEU A 202 -4.04 12.84 -12.68
C LEU A 202 -4.82 12.90 -14.00
N VAL A 203 -5.22 11.76 -14.55
CA VAL A 203 -5.80 11.66 -15.91
C VAL A 203 -7.25 12.09 -15.94
N ASP A 204 -8.06 11.66 -14.96
CA ASP A 204 -9.52 11.81 -15.03
C ASP A 204 -10.06 13.02 -14.26
N ARG A 205 -9.44 13.37 -13.13
CA ARG A 205 -9.88 14.51 -12.31
C ARG A 205 -9.18 15.78 -12.73
N MET A 206 -7.87 15.73 -12.86
CA MET A 206 -7.04 16.87 -13.20
C MET A 206 -6.85 17.06 -14.70
N TYR A 207 -7.21 16.09 -15.54
CA TYR A 207 -7.02 16.15 -17.00
C TYR A 207 -5.54 16.28 -17.43
N LEU A 208 -4.60 15.84 -16.58
CA LEU A 208 -3.18 15.70 -16.89
C LEU A 208 -2.97 14.36 -17.57
N LYS A 209 -2.90 14.39 -18.90
CA LYS A 209 -2.90 13.17 -19.74
C LYS A 209 -1.56 12.90 -20.41
N ASP A 210 -0.65 13.85 -20.35
CA ASP A 210 0.68 13.69 -20.89
C ASP A 210 1.55 12.83 -19.94
N PRO A 211 2.50 12.06 -20.47
CA PRO A 211 3.42 11.24 -19.68
C PRO A 211 4.28 12.03 -18.68
N GLU A 212 4.55 13.31 -18.96
CA GLU A 212 5.48 14.13 -18.18
C GLU A 212 4.94 14.37 -16.76
N HIS A 213 3.69 14.84 -16.64
CA HIS A 213 3.08 15.07 -15.32
C HIS A 213 2.98 13.80 -14.48
N LEU A 214 2.63 12.65 -15.10
CA LEU A 214 2.58 11.36 -14.41
C LEU A 214 3.96 10.94 -13.93
N SER A 215 4.99 11.07 -14.78
CA SER A 215 6.36 10.71 -14.44
C SER A 215 6.90 11.58 -13.31
N VAL A 216 6.75 12.91 -13.40
CA VAL A 216 7.20 13.85 -12.36
C VAL A 216 6.57 13.54 -11.01
N ALA A 217 5.25 13.33 -10.97
CA ALA A 217 4.55 13.02 -9.73
C ALA A 217 5.04 11.70 -9.13
N TRP A 218 5.11 10.62 -9.92
CA TRP A 218 5.44 9.30 -9.40
C TRP A 218 6.92 9.12 -9.06
N GLU A 219 7.83 9.75 -9.80
CA GLU A 219 9.25 9.78 -9.44
C GLU A 219 9.45 10.55 -8.12
N ALA A 220 8.74 11.67 -7.92
CA ALA A 220 8.80 12.39 -6.64
C ALA A 220 8.28 11.55 -5.46
N ILE A 221 7.23 10.73 -5.65
CA ILE A 221 6.77 9.78 -4.63
C ILE A 221 7.82 8.69 -4.37
N LEU A 222 8.45 8.16 -5.43
CA LEU A 222 9.52 7.18 -5.30
C LEU A 222 10.67 7.72 -4.47
N GLU A 223 11.15 8.94 -4.73
CA GLU A 223 12.23 9.54 -3.94
C GLU A 223 11.85 9.66 -2.46
N ARG A 224 10.66 10.20 -2.17
CA ARG A 224 10.21 10.39 -0.78
C ARG A 224 10.04 9.07 -0.04
N THR A 225 9.44 8.06 -0.68
CA THR A 225 9.26 6.73 -0.08
C THR A 225 10.60 6.02 0.10
N TYR A 226 11.52 6.14 -0.86
CA TYR A 226 12.87 5.60 -0.75
C TYR A 226 13.65 6.22 0.41
N ASP A 227 13.59 7.54 0.57
CA ASP A 227 14.30 8.22 1.65
C ASP A 227 13.71 7.95 3.04
N ARG A 228 12.39 7.78 3.13
CA ARG A 228 11.67 7.54 4.39
C ARG A 228 11.61 6.06 4.82
N GLU A 229 12.17 5.16 4.02
CA GLU A 229 12.03 3.70 4.13
C GLU A 229 10.55 3.23 4.10
N GLU A 230 9.73 3.90 3.29
CA GLU A 230 8.27 3.72 3.22
C GLU A 230 7.83 2.98 1.94
N ILE A 231 6.54 2.65 1.83
CA ILE A 231 5.98 1.97 0.65
C ILE A 231 5.35 2.97 -0.33
N PHE A 232 5.57 2.72 -1.62
CA PHE A 232 4.76 3.27 -2.70
C PHE A 232 3.78 2.20 -3.21
N THR A 233 2.52 2.27 -2.84
CA THR A 233 1.46 1.44 -3.45
C THR A 233 0.78 2.26 -4.53
N LEU A 234 1.13 2.01 -5.79
CA LEU A 234 0.56 2.70 -6.94
C LEU A 234 -0.71 1.99 -7.40
N GLN A 235 -1.83 2.70 -7.37
CA GLN A 235 -3.08 2.25 -7.97
C GLN A 235 -3.22 2.77 -9.39
N LEU A 236 -3.58 1.88 -10.30
CA LEU A 236 -3.82 2.16 -11.71
C LEU A 236 -5.13 1.51 -12.16
N HIS A 237 -5.60 1.90 -13.34
CA HIS A 237 -6.78 1.28 -13.94
C HIS A 237 -6.43 0.82 -15.36
N PRO A 238 -6.45 -0.50 -15.67
CA PRO A 238 -5.95 -1.05 -16.92
C PRO A 238 -6.53 -0.39 -18.19
N GLU A 239 -7.75 0.15 -18.14
CA GLU A 239 -8.36 0.87 -19.25
C GLU A 239 -7.65 2.18 -19.62
N ARG A 240 -6.73 2.66 -18.78
CA ARG A 240 -5.90 3.87 -18.96
C ARG A 240 -4.44 3.56 -19.31
N VAL A 241 -4.08 2.32 -19.61
CA VAL A 241 -2.69 1.93 -19.92
C VAL A 241 -2.03 2.79 -20.99
N ASP A 242 -2.80 3.32 -21.94
CA ASP A 242 -2.30 4.19 -23.00
C ASP A 242 -1.72 5.53 -22.47
N TYR A 243 -2.13 5.97 -21.28
CA TYR A 243 -1.63 7.18 -20.62
C TYR A 243 -0.44 6.90 -19.69
N PHE A 244 -0.46 5.79 -18.97
CA PHE A 244 0.52 5.53 -17.92
C PHE A 244 1.63 4.52 -18.27
N ALA A 245 1.56 3.83 -19.41
CA ALA A 245 2.53 2.77 -19.72
C ALA A 245 3.98 3.27 -19.71
N GLU A 246 4.25 4.42 -20.32
CA GLU A 246 5.59 5.02 -20.34
C GLU A 246 6.01 5.55 -18.96
N PRO A 247 5.20 6.36 -18.24
CA PRO A 247 5.51 6.77 -16.87
C PRO A 247 5.80 5.60 -15.92
N LEU A 248 5.03 4.51 -16.04
CA LEU A 248 5.25 3.31 -15.24
C LEU A 248 6.55 2.57 -15.61
N ALA A 249 6.89 2.51 -16.90
CA ALA A 249 8.17 1.94 -17.35
C ALA A 249 9.37 2.72 -16.76
N ASN A 250 9.26 4.05 -16.75
CA ASN A 250 10.27 4.95 -16.19
C ASN A 250 10.39 4.71 -14.68
N LEU A 251 9.27 4.73 -13.95
CA LEU A 251 9.22 4.46 -12.51
C LEU A 251 9.86 3.12 -12.14
N LEU A 252 9.53 2.05 -12.88
CA LEU A 252 10.10 0.72 -12.64
C LEU A 252 11.61 0.70 -12.92
N SER A 253 12.07 1.41 -13.94
CA SER A 253 13.51 1.56 -14.24
C SER A 253 14.23 2.32 -13.12
N SER A 254 13.66 3.42 -12.64
CA SER A 254 14.18 4.23 -11.53
C SER A 254 14.25 3.41 -10.23
N CYS A 255 13.25 2.57 -9.95
CA CYS A 255 13.27 1.64 -8.82
C CYS A 255 14.47 0.66 -8.87
N ARG A 256 14.81 0.17 -10.07
CA ARG A 256 15.95 -0.75 -10.26
C ARG A 256 17.30 -0.03 -10.18
N ALA A 257 17.35 1.25 -10.51
CA ALA A 257 18.56 2.07 -10.42
C ALA A 257 18.94 2.47 -8.98
N LYS A 258 18.03 2.32 -8.01
CA LYS A 258 18.31 2.65 -6.60
C LYS A 258 19.42 1.79 -6.01
N LYS A 259 20.42 2.44 -5.39
CA LYS A 259 21.63 1.80 -4.82
C LYS A 259 21.34 0.66 -3.83
N GLN A 260 20.45 0.88 -2.86
CA GLN A 260 20.03 -0.13 -1.88
C GLN A 260 18.80 -0.92 -2.37
N GLY A 261 18.28 -0.57 -3.55
CA GLY A 261 17.16 -1.21 -4.22
C GLY A 261 15.80 -0.92 -3.59
N VAL A 262 14.77 -1.07 -4.42
CA VAL A 262 13.36 -1.07 -4.04
C VAL A 262 12.82 -2.49 -4.15
N TRP A 263 12.12 -2.96 -3.12
CA TRP A 263 11.42 -4.24 -3.17
C TRP A 263 10.13 -4.09 -3.98
N ILE A 264 10.13 -4.61 -5.21
CA ILE A 264 8.93 -4.63 -6.06
C ILE A 264 8.19 -5.94 -5.79
N ALA A 265 6.99 -5.85 -5.26
CA ALA A 265 6.24 -7.00 -4.75
C ALA A 265 4.73 -6.83 -4.93
N THR A 266 4.02 -7.96 -4.93
CA THR A 266 2.56 -7.98 -4.82
C THR A 266 2.11 -7.59 -3.41
N LEU A 267 0.84 -7.18 -3.25
CA LEU A 267 0.27 -6.87 -1.94
C LEU A 267 0.28 -8.09 -1.00
N GLU A 268 0.00 -9.30 -1.50
CA GLU A 268 0.11 -10.51 -0.68
C GLU A 268 1.54 -10.74 -0.18
N GLU A 269 2.56 -10.57 -1.03
CA GLU A 269 3.96 -10.73 -0.61
C GLU A 269 4.32 -9.74 0.50
N ILE A 270 3.89 -8.48 0.38
CA ILE A 270 4.07 -7.46 1.41
C ILE A 270 3.38 -7.88 2.71
N ALA A 271 2.13 -8.36 2.63
CA ALA A 271 1.39 -8.83 3.80
C ALA A 271 2.04 -10.05 4.47
N VAL A 272 2.56 -11.00 3.68
CA VAL A 272 3.30 -12.17 4.17
C VAL A 272 4.61 -11.74 4.85
N TRP A 273 5.35 -10.81 4.25
CA TRP A 273 6.55 -10.24 4.88
C TRP A 273 6.22 -9.57 6.21
N TRP A 274 5.20 -8.71 6.25
CA TRP A 274 4.78 -8.03 7.47
C TRP A 274 4.30 -9.01 8.56
N ALA A 275 3.64 -10.10 8.14
CA ALA A 275 3.23 -11.19 9.02
C ALA A 275 4.45 -11.91 9.65
N ALA A 276 5.44 -12.25 8.83
CA ALA A 276 6.64 -12.97 9.26
C ALA A 276 7.59 -12.08 10.08
N LYS A 277 7.85 -10.86 9.62
CA LYS A 277 8.77 -9.90 10.25
C LYS A 277 8.39 -9.59 11.70
N ALA A 278 7.10 -9.48 12.03
CA ALA A 278 6.72 -9.16 13.40
C ALA A 278 6.98 -10.30 14.40
N GLN A 279 7.38 -11.48 13.93
CA GLN A 279 7.86 -12.58 14.78
C GLN A 279 9.37 -12.50 15.06
N ASN A 280 10.07 -11.54 14.46
CA ASN A 280 11.49 -11.33 14.72
C ASN A 280 11.69 -10.89 16.18
N SER A 281 12.69 -11.45 16.86
CA SER A 281 12.95 -11.19 18.28
C SER A 281 14.43 -11.28 18.58
N ALA A 282 14.91 -10.48 19.55
CA ALA A 282 16.28 -10.52 20.01
C ALA A 282 16.32 -10.87 21.50
N GLU A 283 17.26 -11.71 21.90
CA GLU A 283 17.55 -12.01 23.30
C GLU A 283 18.98 -11.54 23.64
N PHE A 284 19.11 -10.73 24.68
CA PHE A 284 20.38 -10.13 25.10
C PHE A 284 20.90 -10.81 26.37
N VAL A 285 22.11 -11.34 26.32
CA VAL A 285 22.80 -11.93 27.49
C VAL A 285 24.13 -11.19 27.70
N ARG A 286 24.31 -10.60 28.87
CA ARG A 286 25.55 -9.90 29.21
C ARG A 286 26.67 -10.90 29.51
N GLU A 287 27.80 -10.77 28.83
CA GLU A 287 28.98 -11.62 28.96
C GLU A 287 30.25 -10.76 28.93
N ASN A 288 30.99 -10.70 30.05
CA ASN A 288 32.30 -10.04 30.14
C ASN A 288 32.36 -8.61 29.58
N GLY A 289 31.38 -7.76 29.89
CA GLY A 289 31.34 -6.37 29.41
C GLY A 289 30.86 -6.21 27.95
N ALA A 290 30.41 -7.29 27.33
CA ALA A 290 29.75 -7.31 26.02
C ALA A 290 28.36 -7.95 26.13
N TYR A 291 27.62 -7.97 25.02
CA TYR A 291 26.36 -8.70 24.90
C TYR A 291 26.48 -9.79 23.85
N ARG A 292 26.14 -11.02 24.23
CA ARG A 292 25.76 -12.08 23.29
C ARG A 292 24.30 -11.89 22.94
N VAL A 293 24.03 -11.62 21.67
CA VAL A 293 22.68 -11.34 21.16
C VAL A 293 22.23 -12.49 20.28
N ALA A 294 21.16 -13.18 20.65
CA ALA A 294 20.51 -14.19 19.82
C ALA A 294 19.37 -13.55 19.03
N LEU A 295 19.59 -13.32 17.73
CA LEU A 295 18.63 -12.72 16.82
C LEU A 295 17.86 -13.82 16.10
N LYS A 296 16.58 -13.97 16.42
CA LYS A 296 15.64 -14.84 15.69
C LYS A 296 14.96 -13.99 14.64
N ALA A 297 15.14 -14.33 13.37
CA ALA A 297 14.58 -13.57 12.27
C ALA A 297 14.03 -14.47 11.16
N CYS A 298 12.94 -14.03 10.53
CA CYS A 298 12.38 -14.70 9.36
C CYS A 298 13.29 -14.54 8.13
N LYS A 299 13.13 -15.45 7.15
CA LYS A 299 13.91 -15.44 5.90
C LYS A 299 13.83 -14.08 5.21
N GLY A 300 14.99 -13.57 4.80
CA GLY A 300 15.12 -12.28 4.12
C GLY A 300 15.31 -11.09 5.07
N THR A 301 15.26 -11.28 6.39
CA THR A 301 15.59 -10.21 7.33
C THR A 301 17.08 -9.90 7.29
N THR A 302 17.41 -8.63 7.06
CA THR A 302 18.76 -8.09 7.32
C THR A 302 18.78 -7.49 8.73
N VAL A 303 19.87 -7.70 9.47
CA VAL A 303 20.10 -7.01 10.74
C VAL A 303 21.08 -5.88 10.50
N TYR A 304 20.82 -4.71 11.06
CA TYR A 304 21.73 -3.58 11.03
C TYR A 304 22.30 -3.34 12.42
N HIS A 305 23.63 -3.28 12.50
CA HIS A 305 24.35 -2.82 13.67
C HIS A 305 24.90 -1.43 13.41
N ARG A 306 24.46 -0.47 14.21
CA ARG A 306 24.94 0.90 14.18
C ARG A 306 25.99 1.13 15.26
N MET A 307 27.10 1.76 14.87
CA MET A 307 28.13 2.21 15.78
C MET A 307 28.92 3.38 15.16
N GLY A 308 29.14 4.45 15.92
CA GLY A 308 29.79 5.67 15.43
C GLY A 308 29.02 6.35 14.31
N GLY A 309 27.68 6.25 14.33
CA GLY A 309 26.81 6.78 13.27
C GLY A 309 26.80 5.97 11.96
N VAL A 310 27.55 4.86 11.88
CA VAL A 310 27.61 4.02 10.68
C VAL A 310 26.82 2.74 10.89
N GLU A 311 25.89 2.42 9.97
CA GLU A 311 25.19 1.14 9.95
C GLU A 311 25.93 0.11 9.09
N ARG A 312 26.10 -1.10 9.64
CA ARG A 312 26.61 -2.27 8.92
C ARG A 312 25.58 -3.38 8.93
N ALA A 313 25.34 -3.97 7.76
CA ALA A 313 24.50 -5.14 7.63
C ALA A 313 25.19 -6.37 8.21
N LEU A 314 24.42 -7.18 8.92
CA LEU A 314 24.79 -8.45 9.53
C LEU A 314 23.77 -9.52 9.15
N GLU A 315 24.22 -10.76 9.07
CA GLU A 315 23.33 -11.91 8.99
C GLU A 315 22.66 -12.17 10.34
N PRO A 316 21.36 -12.52 10.38
CA PRO A 316 20.71 -12.95 11.61
C PRO A 316 21.38 -14.19 12.21
N GLY A 317 21.43 -14.26 13.54
CA GLY A 317 22.02 -15.39 14.26
C GLY A 317 22.46 -14.98 15.66
N VAL A 318 23.44 -15.70 16.20
CA VAL A 318 24.07 -15.35 17.47
C VAL A 318 25.30 -14.48 17.18
N ILE A 319 25.27 -13.23 17.64
CA ILE A 319 26.36 -12.27 17.47
C ILE A 319 26.85 -11.75 18.81
N LYS A 320 28.11 -11.31 18.86
CA LYS A 320 28.68 -10.60 20.01
C LYS A 320 28.77 -9.12 19.69
N ILE A 321 28.18 -8.28 20.54
CA ILE A 321 28.28 -6.81 20.46
C ILE A 321 29.09 -6.32 21.64
N GLU A 322 30.22 -5.68 21.36
CA GLU A 322 31.03 -5.01 22.38
C GLU A 322 30.35 -3.70 22.77
N SER A 323 29.61 -3.75 23.87
CA SER A 323 28.92 -2.59 24.40
C SER A 323 28.63 -2.82 25.88
N PRO A 324 28.89 -1.83 26.75
CA PRO A 324 28.48 -1.90 28.16
C PRO A 324 26.96 -1.79 28.32
N LEU A 325 26.29 -1.19 27.33
CA LEU A 325 24.84 -0.97 27.27
C LEU A 325 24.18 -1.99 26.34
N ARG A 326 22.92 -2.35 26.61
CA ARG A 326 22.15 -3.25 25.72
C ARG A 326 21.93 -2.55 24.38
N PRO A 327 22.33 -3.15 23.24
CA PRO A 327 22.27 -2.48 21.94
C PRO A 327 20.86 -2.49 21.33
N CYS A 328 19.88 -1.95 22.05
CA CYS A 328 18.48 -1.84 21.67
C CYS A 328 17.88 -0.53 22.19
N VAL A 329 16.62 -0.27 21.84
CA VAL A 329 15.86 0.88 22.35
C VAL A 329 15.08 0.44 23.59
N GLY A 330 15.38 1.05 24.73
CA GLY A 330 14.61 0.91 25.96
C GLY A 330 13.45 1.90 26.02
N MET A 331 12.32 1.46 26.59
CA MET A 331 11.13 2.28 26.85
C MET A 331 10.60 2.05 28.27
N SER A 332 10.09 3.10 28.93
CA SER A 332 9.52 2.94 30.27
C SER A 332 8.22 2.12 30.24
N PRO A 333 7.93 1.34 31.30
CA PRO A 333 6.64 0.67 31.48
C PRO A 333 5.45 1.63 31.34
N GLY A 334 4.35 1.14 30.76
CA GLY A 334 3.15 1.94 30.52
C GLY A 334 3.20 2.83 29.27
N SER A 335 4.24 2.70 28.44
CA SER A 335 4.30 3.37 27.14
C SER A 335 3.19 2.90 26.18
N ASN A 336 2.81 3.80 25.28
CA ASN A 336 1.75 3.61 24.30
C ASN A 336 2.04 2.41 23.37
N ARG A 337 1.07 1.48 23.28
CA ARG A 337 1.21 0.27 22.46
C ARG A 337 1.35 0.55 20.97
N GLY A 338 0.70 1.60 20.47
CA GLY A 338 0.81 2.04 19.08
C GLY A 338 2.21 2.56 18.76
N ALA A 339 2.82 3.33 19.66
CA ALA A 339 4.19 3.80 19.51
C ALA A 339 5.20 2.63 19.46
N ILE A 340 5.07 1.67 20.39
CA ILE A 340 5.90 0.44 20.39
C ILE A 340 5.72 -0.34 19.09
N GLY A 341 4.47 -0.52 18.64
CA GLY A 341 4.15 -1.20 17.39
C GLY A 341 4.79 -0.53 16.18
N LEU A 342 4.67 0.80 16.06
CA LEU A 342 5.26 1.57 14.97
C LEU A 342 6.79 1.45 14.92
N LEU A 343 7.47 1.55 16.06
CA LEU A 343 8.93 1.43 16.10
C LEU A 343 9.38 0.00 15.71
N ARG A 344 8.66 -1.03 16.17
CA ARG A 344 8.90 -2.42 15.76
C ARG A 344 8.63 -2.65 14.28
N ASP A 345 7.59 -2.03 13.73
CA ASP A 345 7.27 -2.07 12.30
C ASP A 345 8.38 -1.41 11.45
N ARG A 346 9.02 -0.35 11.96
CA ARG A 346 10.27 0.22 11.41
C ARG A 346 11.55 -0.57 11.71
N GLY A 347 11.42 -1.68 12.43
CA GLY A 347 12.50 -2.63 12.67
C GLY A 347 13.32 -2.40 13.94
N TYR A 348 13.03 -1.36 14.73
CA TYR A 348 13.70 -1.17 16.01
C TYR A 348 13.44 -2.34 16.97
N ILE A 349 14.49 -2.78 17.65
CA ILE A 349 14.38 -3.75 18.74
C ILE A 349 14.01 -2.98 20.00
N ILE A 350 12.80 -3.21 20.51
CA ILE A 350 12.22 -2.50 21.66
C ILE A 350 12.12 -3.43 22.86
N GLU A 351 12.78 -3.08 23.96
CA GLU A 351 12.57 -3.64 25.30
C GLU A 351 11.83 -2.62 26.19
N VAL A 352 10.81 -3.07 26.90
CA VAL A 352 10.10 -2.25 27.89
C VAL A 352 10.64 -2.61 29.27
N GLY A 353 11.31 -1.68 29.94
CA GLY A 353 11.93 -1.96 31.23
C GLY A 353 12.80 -0.83 31.77
N GLU A 354 13.29 -1.03 32.98
CA GLU A 354 14.13 -0.10 33.75
C GLU A 354 15.35 -0.88 34.29
N PRO A 355 16.45 -0.19 34.67
CA PRO A 355 16.62 1.25 34.64
C PRO A 355 17.17 1.76 33.28
N PRO A 356 17.05 3.07 32.96
CA PRO A 356 17.37 3.60 31.63
C PRO A 356 18.84 3.42 31.24
N GLU A 357 19.74 3.42 32.23
CA GLU A 357 21.18 3.25 32.08
C GLU A 357 21.62 1.86 31.59
N ASP A 358 20.70 0.90 31.50
CA ASP A 358 21.00 -0.42 30.95
C ASP A 358 20.96 -0.45 29.41
N TYR A 359 20.35 0.55 28.77
CA TYR A 359 20.09 0.55 27.33
C TYR A 359 20.99 1.53 26.58
N ALA A 360 21.37 1.18 25.35
CA ALA A 360 22.16 2.06 24.50
C ALA A 360 21.43 3.38 24.24
N VAL A 361 20.10 3.30 24.04
CA VAL A 361 19.23 4.45 24.04
C VAL A 361 17.95 4.11 24.80
N HIS A 362 17.57 4.98 25.73
CA HIS A 362 16.30 4.88 26.44
C HIS A 362 15.45 6.12 26.15
N VAL A 363 14.22 5.93 25.67
CA VAL A 363 13.37 7.04 25.21
C VAL A 363 12.34 7.49 26.25
N GLY A 364 12.39 6.90 27.44
CA GLY A 364 11.47 7.19 28.54
C GLY A 364 10.06 6.65 28.27
N LYS A 365 9.08 7.26 28.93
CA LYS A 365 7.67 6.96 28.70
C LYS A 365 7.17 7.72 27.48
N ILE A 366 6.52 7.01 26.57
CA ILE A 366 5.83 7.60 25.41
C ILE A 366 4.33 7.46 25.62
N ASP A 367 3.61 8.57 25.77
CA ASP A 367 2.17 8.56 26.08
C ASP A 367 1.28 8.46 24.83
N SER A 368 1.77 8.93 23.68
CA SER A 368 1.00 9.04 22.43
C SER A 368 1.65 8.25 21.29
N SER A 369 0.87 7.95 20.25
CA SER A 369 1.38 7.51 18.96
C SER A 369 1.12 8.57 17.88
N ASP A 370 1.14 9.84 18.27
CA ASP A 370 0.96 10.96 17.34
C ASP A 370 2.05 10.91 16.25
N PRO A 371 1.69 11.00 14.96
CA PRO A 371 2.67 10.89 13.89
C PRO A 371 3.81 11.92 13.95
N SER A 372 3.55 13.16 14.39
CA SER A 372 4.58 14.21 14.48
C SER A 372 5.59 13.89 15.58
N GLU A 373 5.10 13.54 16.77
CA GLU A 373 5.95 13.11 17.89
C GLU A 373 6.77 11.87 17.52
N MET A 374 6.13 10.88 16.89
CA MET A 374 6.79 9.66 16.46
C MET A 374 7.83 9.91 15.37
N ARG A 375 7.62 10.87 14.45
CA ARG A 375 8.65 11.26 13.48
C ARG A 375 9.85 11.90 14.14
N GLN A 376 9.65 12.77 15.13
CA GLN A 376 10.77 13.36 15.87
C GLN A 376 11.57 12.28 16.61
N LEU A 377 10.88 11.33 17.22
CA LEU A 377 11.49 10.19 17.89
C LEU A 377 12.30 9.32 16.90
N VAL A 378 11.70 8.95 15.77
CA VAL A 378 12.37 8.18 14.72
C VAL A 378 13.61 8.92 14.20
N ARG A 379 13.54 10.24 13.95
CA ARG A 379 14.71 11.02 13.53
C ARG A 379 15.83 10.98 14.58
N ARG A 380 15.50 11.12 15.86
CA ARG A 380 16.48 11.03 16.96
C ARG A 380 17.12 9.64 17.02
N LEU A 381 16.32 8.59 16.83
CA LEU A 381 16.80 7.22 16.80
C LEU A 381 17.65 6.95 15.56
N ASP A 382 17.27 7.44 14.38
CA ASP A 382 18.02 7.31 13.12
C ASP A 382 19.37 8.04 13.19
N SER A 383 19.46 9.16 13.91
CA SER A 383 20.70 9.92 14.13
C SER A 383 21.52 9.44 15.33
N PHE A 384 21.08 8.42 16.07
CA PHE A 384 21.80 7.93 17.24
C PHE A 384 23.13 7.26 16.84
N GLU A 385 24.24 7.67 17.44
CA GLU A 385 25.58 7.19 17.07
C GLU A 385 26.05 5.96 17.84
N GLY A 386 25.41 5.62 18.96
CA GLY A 386 25.80 4.51 19.83
C GLY A 386 25.44 3.12 19.30
N PRO A 387 25.83 2.06 20.02
CA PRO A 387 25.55 0.67 19.65
C PRO A 387 24.05 0.41 19.55
N LEU A 388 23.51 0.25 18.35
CA LEU A 388 22.10 -0.05 18.17
C LEU A 388 21.90 -1.15 17.13
N LEU A 389 21.17 -2.20 17.52
CA LEU A 389 20.69 -3.22 16.61
C LEU A 389 19.24 -2.91 16.17
N ARG A 390 18.98 -3.08 14.87
CA ARG A 390 17.63 -3.08 14.31
C ARG A 390 17.49 -4.15 13.22
N TYR A 391 16.27 -4.61 13.00
CA TYR A 391 15.91 -5.35 11.80
C TYR A 391 15.66 -4.39 10.63
N GLY A 392 15.88 -4.84 9.41
CA GLY A 392 15.44 -4.12 8.22
C GLY A 392 13.92 -4.01 8.15
N THR A 393 13.43 -2.84 7.73
CA THR A 393 12.01 -2.60 7.47
C THR A 393 11.50 -3.51 6.34
N TRP A 394 12.30 -3.63 5.27
CA TRP A 394 12.01 -4.39 4.07
C TRP A 394 12.95 -5.58 3.91
N PRO A 395 12.54 -6.64 3.18
CA PRO A 395 13.36 -7.84 3.05
C PRO A 395 14.58 -7.61 2.17
N TYR A 396 15.57 -8.49 2.30
CA TYR A 396 16.79 -8.55 1.49
C TYR A 396 17.57 -7.23 1.44
N GLY A 397 17.58 -6.52 2.56
CA GLY A 397 18.29 -5.25 2.73
C GLY A 397 17.75 -4.10 1.87
N LYS A 398 16.55 -4.25 1.27
CA LYS A 398 15.93 -3.18 0.47
C LYS A 398 15.59 -1.98 1.34
N ARG A 399 15.65 -0.79 0.75
CA ARG A 399 15.40 0.45 1.50
C ARG A 399 13.93 0.82 1.54
N SER A 400 13.19 0.56 0.46
CA SER A 400 11.75 0.81 0.33
C SER A 400 11.06 -0.30 -0.45
N ALA A 401 9.75 -0.19 -0.63
CA ALA A 401 8.97 -1.09 -1.45
C ALA A 401 8.06 -0.35 -2.45
N LEU A 402 7.75 -1.02 -3.56
CA LEU A 402 6.77 -0.61 -4.56
C LEU A 402 5.80 -1.77 -4.79
N SER A 403 4.50 -1.47 -4.77
CA SER A 403 3.46 -2.37 -5.26
C SER A 403 2.70 -1.69 -6.38
N VAL A 404 2.70 -2.31 -7.56
CA VAL A 404 1.87 -1.85 -8.70
C VAL A 404 0.55 -2.61 -8.66
N THR A 405 -0.55 -1.87 -8.62
CA THR A 405 -1.89 -2.45 -8.51
C THR A 405 -2.80 -1.94 -9.62
N GLY A 406 -3.76 -2.76 -10.04
CA GLY A 406 -4.71 -2.44 -11.10
C GLY A 406 -6.14 -2.80 -10.72
N ASP A 407 -7.01 -1.82 -10.49
CA ASP A 407 -8.40 -2.13 -10.13
C ASP A 407 -9.18 -2.54 -11.40
N ILE A 408 -9.85 -3.70 -11.36
CA ILE A 408 -10.63 -4.28 -12.46
C ILE A 408 -12.11 -4.26 -12.13
N ASP A 409 -12.78 -3.26 -12.68
CA ASP A 409 -14.18 -3.01 -12.39
C ASP A 409 -15.16 -3.42 -13.51
N ALA A 410 -14.67 -3.54 -14.74
CA ALA A 410 -15.46 -3.94 -15.91
C ALA A 410 -14.56 -4.39 -17.07
N MET A 411 -15.09 -5.29 -17.90
CA MET A 411 -14.48 -5.70 -19.16
C MET A 411 -15.20 -5.13 -20.38
N THR A 412 -16.51 -4.91 -20.24
CA THR A 412 -17.38 -4.40 -21.30
C THR A 412 -18.20 -3.22 -20.82
N ILE A 413 -18.80 -2.49 -21.76
CA ILE A 413 -19.74 -1.43 -21.41
C ILE A 413 -20.96 -1.98 -20.64
N TRP A 414 -21.35 -3.23 -20.89
CA TRP A 414 -22.43 -3.89 -20.17
C TRP A 414 -22.06 -4.11 -18.71
N ASP A 415 -20.84 -4.56 -18.44
CA ASP A 415 -20.34 -4.69 -17.06
C ASP A 415 -20.34 -3.33 -16.34
N PHE A 416 -19.93 -2.27 -17.04
CA PHE A 416 -19.99 -0.91 -16.51
C PHE A 416 -21.44 -0.46 -16.21
N LEU A 417 -22.37 -0.69 -17.14
CA LEU A 417 -23.78 -0.33 -16.96
C LEU A 417 -24.46 -1.16 -15.87
N HIS A 418 -24.04 -2.40 -15.65
CA HIS A 418 -24.54 -3.23 -14.55
C HIS A 418 -24.22 -2.63 -13.17
N ARG A 419 -23.16 -1.83 -13.04
CA ARG A 419 -22.91 -1.04 -11.82
C ARG A 419 -24.07 -0.10 -11.48
N LEU A 420 -24.78 0.39 -12.51
CA LEU A 420 -25.85 1.39 -12.36
C LEU A 420 -27.19 0.79 -11.91
N ARG A 421 -27.36 -0.53 -12.02
CA ARG A 421 -28.62 -1.20 -11.71
C ARG A 421 -28.83 -1.46 -10.21
N GLY A 422 -27.77 -1.38 -9.40
CA GLY A 422 -27.82 -1.84 -8.00
C GLY A 422 -27.91 -3.36 -7.96
N ALA A 423 -27.50 -3.96 -6.83
CA ALA A 423 -27.60 -5.40 -6.61
C ALA A 423 -29.05 -5.89 -6.71
#